data_AF-E0VN50-F1
#
_entry.id   AF-E0VN50-F1
#
_cell.length_a   1.000
_cell.length_b   1.000
_cell.length_c   1.000
_cell.angle_alpha   90.00
_cell.angle_beta   90.00
_cell.angle_gamma   90.00
#
_symmetry.space_group_name_H-M   'P 1'
#
loop_
_entity.id
_entity.type
_entity.pdbx_description
1 polymer ?
#
loop_
_entity_poly.entity_id
_entity_poly.type
_entity_poly.pdbx_seq_one_letter_code
_entity_poly.pdbx_strand_id
1 'polypeptide(L)'
;MWNNVNRPGAEPQTAFDSYFFLPSSLCRSCIIKYLSRHSFCPVCEVQIHKTKPYLNLRLDKALQDVVYKLVPGLYHNEMKRRREFYAKNKEQIPLATPEQCGLEERLIFSPDDSISLSLEYLER
;
A
#
# COMPACT_ATOMS: atom_id res chain seq x y z
N MET A 1 -26.16 -14.76 -10.43
CA MET A 1 -27.51 -14.52 -9.91
C MET A 1 -27.42 -13.75 -8.60
N TRP A 2 -27.44 -12.42 -8.66
CA TRP A 2 -28.34 -11.67 -7.80
C TRP A 2 -29.09 -10.73 -8.74
N ASN A 3 -30.39 -10.97 -8.78
CA ASN A 3 -31.32 -10.51 -9.79
C ASN A 3 -31.70 -9.04 -9.58
N ASN A 4 -32.03 -8.42 -10.72
CA ASN A 4 -32.68 -7.13 -10.85
C ASN A 4 -33.87 -6.95 -9.90
N VAL A 5 -33.90 -5.80 -9.24
CA VAL A 5 -35.15 -5.06 -8.99
C VAL A 5 -34.95 -3.67 -9.59
N ASN A 6 -35.61 -3.44 -10.72
CA ASN A 6 -35.74 -2.14 -11.37
C ASN A 6 -36.68 -1.24 -10.56
N ARG A 7 -36.26 0.00 -10.27
CA ARG A 7 -37.10 1.20 -10.38
C ARG A 7 -36.27 2.46 -10.60
N PRO A 8 -36.85 3.47 -11.26
CA PRO A 8 -36.19 4.30 -12.24
C PRO A 8 -35.97 5.72 -11.74
N GLY A 9 -34.95 6.35 -12.28
CA GLY A 9 -34.51 7.69 -11.93
C GLY A 9 -33.06 7.85 -12.37
N ALA A 10 -32.82 7.64 -13.66
CA ALA A 10 -31.54 7.93 -14.26
C ALA A 10 -31.43 9.45 -14.44
N GLU A 11 -30.54 10.06 -13.69
CA GLU A 11 -29.80 11.23 -14.18
C GLU A 11 -28.30 10.90 -14.05
N PRO A 12 -27.50 11.17 -15.09
CA PRO A 12 -26.22 10.49 -15.26
C PRO A 12 -25.10 11.29 -14.61
N GLN A 13 -24.47 10.76 -13.57
CA GLN A 13 -23.06 11.06 -13.32
C GLN A 13 -22.20 10.05 -14.08
N THR A 14 -22.27 10.19 -15.40
CA THR A 14 -21.25 9.73 -16.32
C THR A 14 -19.91 10.36 -15.94
N ALA A 15 -18.96 9.50 -15.59
CA ALA A 15 -17.64 9.48 -16.20
C ALA A 15 -16.90 10.83 -16.27
N PHE A 16 -16.40 11.32 -15.14
CA PHE A 16 -15.18 12.12 -15.08
C PHE A 16 -14.65 12.08 -13.64
N ASP A 17 -13.88 11.04 -13.30
CA ASP A 17 -12.85 11.10 -12.23
C ASP A 17 -11.69 10.14 -12.57
N SER A 18 -11.44 9.97 -13.87
CA SER A 18 -10.30 9.26 -14.44
C SER A 18 -8.97 10.03 -14.27
N TYR A 19 -9.02 11.24 -13.68
CA TYR A 19 -7.88 12.13 -13.46
C TYR A 19 -8.13 13.04 -12.23
N PHE A 20 -8.29 12.46 -11.04
CA PHE A 20 -7.87 13.16 -9.82
C PHE A 20 -6.97 12.23 -9.02
N PHE A 21 -5.77 12.08 -9.60
CA PHE A 21 -4.49 11.91 -8.93
C PHE A 21 -4.63 12.06 -7.42
N LEU A 22 -4.62 10.95 -6.68
CA LEU A 22 -4.47 10.96 -5.23
C LEU A 22 -3.08 11.59 -4.95
N PRO A 23 -2.94 12.88 -4.57
CA PRO A 23 -1.64 13.47 -4.28
C PRO A 23 -1.39 13.36 -2.78
N SER A 24 -1.88 12.28 -2.16
CA SER A 24 -1.75 12.07 -0.73
C SER A 24 -1.63 10.59 -0.43
N SER A 25 -0.59 9.98 -0.97
CA SER A 25 -0.12 8.70 -0.45
C SER A 25 0.30 8.87 1.00
N LEU A 26 -0.60 8.53 1.90
CA LEU A 26 -0.35 8.50 3.33
C LEU A 26 0.05 7.10 3.75
N CYS A 27 0.85 7.02 4.80
CA CYS A 27 1.18 5.73 5.40
C CYS A 27 -0.08 5.05 5.97
N ARG A 28 -0.18 3.72 5.91
CA ARG A 28 -1.37 2.98 6.38
C ARG A 28 -1.72 3.31 7.83
N SER A 29 -0.74 3.34 8.73
CA SER A 29 -0.96 3.68 10.15
C SER A 29 -1.39 5.13 10.33
N CYS A 30 -0.87 6.05 9.51
CA CYS A 30 -1.19 7.47 9.52
C CYS A 30 -2.68 7.68 9.19
N ILE A 31 -3.14 7.13 8.07
CA ILE A 31 -4.53 7.31 7.63
C ILE A 31 -5.52 6.62 8.56
N ILE A 32 -5.20 5.42 9.07
CA ILE A 32 -6.05 4.72 10.04
C ILE A 32 -6.18 5.54 11.33
N LYS A 33 -5.05 6.06 11.85
CA LYS A 33 -5.06 6.90 13.05
C LYS A 33 -5.89 8.18 12.84
N TYR A 34 -5.76 8.83 11.68
CA TYR A 34 -6.52 10.02 11.35
C TYR A 34 -8.04 9.74 11.25
N LEU A 35 -8.42 8.68 10.55
CA LEU A 35 -9.84 8.31 10.37
C LEU A 35 -10.52 7.74 11.62
N SER A 36 -9.77 7.54 12.70
CA SER A 36 -10.36 7.25 14.01
C SER A 36 -11.07 8.46 14.62
N ARG A 37 -10.74 9.68 14.16
CA ARG A 37 -11.29 10.95 14.68
C ARG A 37 -12.00 11.78 13.60
N HIS A 38 -11.76 11.48 12.34
CA HIS A 38 -12.26 12.25 11.20
C HIS A 38 -12.87 11.33 10.14
N SER A 39 -13.81 11.83 9.34
CA SER A 39 -14.50 11.09 8.27
C SER A 39 -14.28 11.68 6.86
N PHE A 40 -13.39 12.67 6.77
CA PHE A 40 -13.08 13.43 5.56
C PHE A 40 -11.64 13.16 5.12
N CYS A 41 -11.32 13.38 3.85
CA CYS A 41 -9.96 13.32 3.35
C CYS A 41 -9.11 14.45 3.97
N PRO A 42 -7.91 14.17 4.51
CA PRO A 42 -7.03 15.20 5.08
C PRO A 42 -6.45 16.17 4.05
N VAL A 43 -6.62 15.92 2.74
CA VAL A 43 -6.02 16.73 1.67
C VAL A 43 -7.07 17.46 0.83
N CYS A 44 -8.15 16.80 0.44
CA CYS A 44 -9.20 17.41 -0.38
C CYS A 44 -10.52 17.63 0.37
N GLU A 45 -10.60 17.28 1.66
CA GLU A 45 -11.77 17.50 2.53
C GLU A 45 -13.07 16.80 2.06
N VAL A 46 -13.01 15.97 1.03
CA VAL A 46 -14.15 15.15 0.57
C VAL A 46 -14.45 14.03 1.57
N GLN A 47 -15.73 13.76 1.82
CA GLN A 47 -16.15 12.68 2.72
C GLN A 47 -15.79 11.30 2.15
N ILE A 48 -15.04 10.49 2.91
CA ILE A 48 -14.54 9.19 2.44
C ILE A 48 -15.65 8.13 2.41
N HIS A 49 -16.48 8.09 3.45
CA HIS A 49 -17.63 7.21 3.56
C HIS A 49 -18.58 7.72 4.66
N LYS A 50 -19.89 7.52 4.49
CA LYS A 50 -20.92 8.02 5.44
C LYS A 50 -20.83 7.40 6.84
N THR A 51 -20.64 6.08 6.95
CA THR A 51 -20.64 5.36 8.23
C THR A 51 -19.36 4.60 8.58
N LYS A 52 -18.53 4.22 7.60
CA LYS A 52 -17.35 3.37 7.80
C LYS A 52 -16.16 3.88 6.96
N PRO A 53 -15.34 4.78 7.51
CA PRO A 53 -14.28 5.46 6.76
C PRO A 53 -13.19 4.51 6.23
N TYR A 54 -13.08 3.30 6.79
CA TYR A 54 -12.08 2.29 6.38
C TYR A 54 -12.48 1.46 5.15
N LEU A 55 -13.76 1.42 4.76
CA LEU A 55 -14.23 0.51 3.70
C LEU A 55 -13.67 0.85 2.31
N ASN A 56 -13.48 2.14 2.05
CA ASN A 56 -12.99 2.61 0.75
C ASN A 56 -11.46 2.74 0.68
N LEU A 57 -10.74 2.44 1.77
CA LEU A 57 -9.29 2.47 1.76
C LEU A 57 -8.73 1.24 1.03
N ARG A 58 -7.83 1.50 0.09
CA ARG A 58 -7.08 0.47 -0.64
C ARG A 58 -5.59 0.67 -0.42
N LEU A 59 -4.85 -0.43 -0.31
CA LEU A 59 -3.40 -0.40 -0.32
C LEU A 59 -2.92 -0.20 -1.75
N ASP A 60 -2.13 0.84 -1.99
CA ASP A 60 -1.47 1.05 -3.26
C ASP A 60 -0.11 0.33 -3.28
N LYS A 61 -0.13 -0.94 -3.71
CA LYS A 61 1.07 -1.78 -3.79
C LYS A 61 2.06 -1.27 -4.84
N ALA A 62 1.55 -0.76 -5.97
CA ALA A 62 2.40 -0.27 -7.05
C ALA A 62 3.20 0.96 -6.61
N LEU A 63 2.55 1.90 -5.94
CA LEU A 63 3.23 3.05 -5.37
C LEU A 63 4.23 2.65 -4.29
N GLN A 64 3.86 1.71 -3.42
CA GLN A 64 4.78 1.21 -2.40
C GLN A 64 6.03 0.58 -3.01
N ASP A 65 5.88 -0.22 -4.08
CA ASP A 65 7.00 -0.83 -4.80
C ASP A 65 7.89 0.23 -5.47
N VAL A 66 7.30 1.28 -6.05
CA VAL A 66 8.04 2.43 -6.58
C VAL A 66 8.84 3.11 -5.46
N VAL A 67 8.21 3.43 -4.34
CA VAL A 67 8.86 4.10 -3.20
C VAL A 67 10.01 3.26 -2.63
N TYR A 68 9.82 1.95 -2.48
CA TYR A 68 10.86 1.05 -2.00
C TYR A 68 12.04 0.91 -2.95
N LYS A 69 11.83 1.01 -4.26
CA LYS A 69 12.91 0.99 -5.25
C LYS A 69 13.62 2.33 -5.38
N LEU A 70 12.90 3.44 -5.23
CA LEU A 70 13.46 4.79 -5.43
C LEU A 70 14.23 5.32 -4.22
N VAL A 71 13.84 4.95 -2.99
CA VAL A 71 14.46 5.47 -1.76
C VAL A 71 15.51 4.46 -1.25
N PRO A 72 16.82 4.77 -1.34
CA PRO A 72 17.88 3.88 -0.91
C PRO A 72 17.72 3.41 0.54
N GLY A 73 17.87 2.10 0.77
CA GLY A 73 17.82 1.49 2.09
C GLY A 73 16.45 1.52 2.80
N LEU A 74 15.41 2.14 2.23
CA LEU A 74 14.11 2.29 2.90
C LEU A 74 13.46 0.94 3.21
N TYR A 75 13.41 0.04 2.22
CA TYR A 75 12.85 -1.30 2.38
C TYR A 75 13.59 -2.09 3.46
N HIS A 76 14.92 -2.15 3.39
CA HIS A 76 15.77 -2.86 4.35
C HIS A 76 15.58 -2.33 5.78
N ASN A 77 15.52 -1.01 5.95
CA ASN A 77 15.30 -0.38 7.25
C ASN A 77 13.90 -0.66 7.82
N GLU A 78 12.87 -0.72 6.97
CA GLU A 78 11.51 -1.10 7.38
C GLU A 78 11.43 -2.59 7.76
N MET A 79 12.00 -3.49 6.96
CA MET A 79 12.05 -4.93 7.26
C MET A 79 12.84 -5.22 8.54
N LYS A 80 13.94 -4.49 8.78
CA LYS A 80 14.71 -4.57 10.03
C LYS A 80 13.84 -4.19 11.24
N ARG A 81 13.14 -3.05 11.17
CA ARG A 81 12.24 -2.60 12.26
C ARG A 81 11.12 -3.59 12.55
N ARG A 82 10.52 -4.20 11.52
CA ARG A 82 9.50 -5.25 11.68
C ARG A 82 10.05 -6.47 12.40
N ARG A 83 11.19 -7.00 11.96
CA ARG A 83 11.85 -8.15 12.60
C ARG A 83 12.20 -7.87 14.05
N GLU A 84 12.75 -6.70 14.36
CA GLU A 84 13.07 -6.28 15.73
C GLU A 84 11.82 -6.18 16.62
N PHE A 85 10.70 -5.68 16.07
CA PHE A 85 9.43 -5.61 16.79
C PHE A 85 8.91 -7.01 17.14
N TYR A 86 8.82 -7.93 16.16
CA TYR A 86 8.30 -9.28 16.41
C TYR A 86 9.27 -10.16 17.22
N ALA A 87 10.58 -9.90 17.18
CA ALA A 87 11.53 -10.56 18.05
C ALA A 87 11.27 -10.27 19.54
N LYS A 88 10.79 -9.05 19.86
CA LYS A 88 10.42 -8.61 21.21
C LYS A 88 8.99 -8.99 21.61
N ASN A 89 8.09 -9.13 20.63
CA ASN A 89 6.64 -9.37 20.82
C ASN A 89 6.24 -10.72 20.21
N LYS A 90 6.81 -11.82 20.72
CA LYS A 90 6.65 -13.16 20.13
C LYS A 90 5.20 -13.67 20.15
N GLU A 91 4.40 -13.19 21.10
CA GLU A 91 2.98 -13.49 21.24
C GLU A 91 2.12 -12.98 20.08
N GLN A 92 2.60 -11.99 19.33
CA GLN A 92 1.87 -11.41 18.19
C GLN A 92 2.21 -12.07 16.85
N ILE A 93 3.22 -12.95 16.80
CA ILE A 93 3.66 -13.64 15.58
C ILE A 93 2.55 -14.49 14.94
N PRO A 94 1.75 -15.28 15.68
CA PRO A 94 0.70 -16.12 15.06
C PRO A 94 -0.39 -15.34 14.34
N LEU A 95 -0.53 -14.03 14.60
CA LEU A 95 -1.53 -13.14 14.00
C LEU A 95 -1.00 -12.38 12.78
N ALA A 96 0.30 -12.46 12.51
CA ALA A 96 0.99 -11.67 11.50
C ALA A 96 1.33 -12.49 10.25
N THR A 97 1.19 -11.90 9.07
CA THR A 97 1.65 -12.52 7.82
C THR A 97 3.18 -12.45 7.70
N PRO A 98 3.80 -13.32 6.87
CA PRO A 98 5.24 -13.24 6.61
C PRO A 98 5.71 -11.85 6.13
N GLU A 99 4.91 -11.18 5.30
CA GLU A 99 5.17 -9.81 4.84
C GLU A 99 5.14 -8.79 6.01
N GLN A 100 4.21 -8.96 6.96
CA GLN A 100 4.13 -8.11 8.15
C GLN A 100 5.30 -8.32 9.11
N CYS A 101 5.81 -9.55 9.21
CA CYS A 101 7.00 -9.88 9.99
C CYS A 101 8.31 -9.47 9.31
N GLY A 102 8.28 -9.10 8.03
CA GLY A 102 9.48 -8.77 7.25
C GLY A 102 10.32 -9.99 6.87
N LEU A 103 9.64 -11.12 6.61
CA LEU A 103 10.24 -12.40 6.20
C LEU A 103 10.05 -12.68 4.70
N GLU A 104 9.31 -11.83 3.98
CA GLU A 104 9.18 -11.94 2.53
C GLU A 104 10.42 -11.34 1.86
N GLU A 105 11.19 -12.18 1.15
CA GLU A 105 12.33 -11.73 0.36
C GLU A 105 11.84 -11.12 -0.96
N ARG A 106 11.96 -9.80 -1.09
CA ARG A 106 11.80 -9.09 -2.36
C ARG A 106 13.17 -8.68 -2.89
N LEU A 107 13.36 -8.78 -4.20
CA LEU A 107 14.56 -8.30 -4.89
C LEU A 107 14.55 -6.76 -4.96
N ILE A 108 14.93 -6.11 -3.86
CA ILE A 108 15.06 -4.65 -3.77
C ILE A 108 16.51 -4.32 -3.49
N PHE A 109 17.20 -3.77 -4.49
CA PHE A 109 18.62 -3.45 -4.40
C PHE A 109 18.84 -2.11 -3.70
N SER A 110 19.77 -2.08 -2.75
CA SER A 110 20.39 -0.88 -2.23
C SER A 110 21.57 -0.48 -3.12
N PRO A 111 21.95 0.81 -3.19
CA PRO A 111 23.20 1.23 -3.82
C PRO A 111 24.46 0.56 -3.23
N ASP A 112 24.37 0.06 -1.99
CA ASP A 112 25.46 -0.64 -1.31
C ASP A 112 25.52 -2.15 -1.66
N ASP A 113 24.54 -2.68 -2.39
CA ASP A 113 24.49 -4.11 -2.71
C ASP A 113 25.49 -4.46 -3.80
N SER A 114 26.30 -5.49 -3.58
CA SER A 114 27.24 -5.99 -4.59
C SER A 114 26.49 -6.73 -5.69
N ILE A 115 26.47 -6.17 -6.90
CA ILE A 115 25.88 -6.78 -8.08
C ILE A 115 26.99 -7.44 -8.92
N SER A 116 26.86 -8.74 -9.19
CA SER A 116 27.74 -9.48 -10.11
C SER A 116 27.02 -9.70 -11.43
N LEU A 117 27.69 -9.38 -12.54
CA LEU A 117 27.17 -9.56 -13.90
C LEU A 117 28.16 -10.39 -14.71
N SER A 118 27.67 -11.44 -15.36
CA SER A 118 28.41 -12.20 -16.36
C SER A 118 27.78 -12.01 -17.74
N LEU A 119 28.62 -11.93 -18.77
CA LEU A 119 28.21 -11.86 -20.17
C LEU A 119 28.91 -12.99 -20.91
N GLU A 120 28.12 -13.79 -21.63
CA GLU A 120 28.64 -14.85 -22.50
C GLU A 120 28.29 -14.52 -23.95
N TYR A 121 29.29 -14.66 -24.82
CA TYR A 121 29.12 -14.51 -26.25
C TYR A 121 28.88 -15.89 -26.87
N LEU A 122 27.76 -16.04 -27.58
CA LEU A 122 27.45 -17.22 -28.37
C LEU A 122 27.82 -16.97 -29.83
N GLU A 123 28.91 -17.59 -30.29
CA GLU A 123 29.18 -17.73 -31.72
C GLU A 123 28.15 -18.70 -32.33
N ARG A 124 27.53 -18.30 -33.44
CA ARG A 124 26.51 -19.08 -34.16
C ARG A 124 27.06 -19.54 -35.49
#